data_AF-A0AAW2YBA7-F1
#
_entry.id   AF-A0AAW2YBA7-F1
#
_cell.length_a   1.000
_cell.length_b   1.000
_cell.length_c   1.000
_cell.angle_alpha   90.00
_cell.angle_beta   90.00
_cell.angle_gamma   90.00
#
_symmetry.space_group_name_H-M   'P 1'
#
loop_
_entity.id
_entity.type
_entity.pdbx_description
1 polymer ?
#
loop_
_entity_poly.entity_id
_entity_poly.type
_entity_poly.pdbx_seq_one_letter_code
_entity_poly.pdbx_strand_id
1 'polypeptide(L)'
;MHCMKKLYAVPDRYIRYAVTKAFCGVRMIEGLSVREHGVMMLSLVEKLKDLQAGLEEEGMYVDLILQSLPPSIDQFIINYNINGLKKNLHELINMLVQYEATIENLHRWY
;
A
#
# COMPACT_ATOMS: atom_id res chain seq x y z
N MET A 1 -0.41 -24.80 39.39
CA MET A 1 -0.77 -24.42 38.00
C MET A 1 -0.47 -22.94 37.81
N HIS A 2 0.77 -22.60 37.43
CA HIS A 2 1.16 -21.22 37.09
C HIS A 2 1.54 -21.23 35.61
N CYS A 3 0.61 -20.80 34.78
CA CYS A 3 0.72 -20.89 33.33
C CYS A 3 1.78 -19.89 32.85
N MET A 4 3.04 -20.32 32.71
CA MET A 4 4.07 -19.56 31.98
C MET A 4 3.80 -19.61 30.47
N LYS A 5 2.70 -19.00 30.03
CA LYS A 5 2.42 -18.68 28.62
C LYS A 5 2.63 -17.19 28.33
N LYS A 6 3.64 -16.57 28.97
CA LYS A 6 4.01 -15.16 28.75
C LYS A 6 5.41 -14.97 28.16
N LEU A 7 6.02 -15.98 27.56
CA LEU A 7 7.46 -15.93 27.27
C LEU A 7 7.90 -15.56 25.85
N TYR A 8 7.00 -15.21 24.93
CA TYR A 8 7.39 -14.59 23.65
C TYR A 8 6.36 -13.57 23.14
N ALA A 9 5.81 -12.74 24.04
CA ALA A 9 5.04 -11.58 23.56
C ALA A 9 6.00 -10.61 22.86
N VAL A 10 5.86 -10.48 21.55
CA VAL A 10 6.62 -9.50 20.76
C VAL A 10 6.20 -8.10 21.22
N PRO A 11 7.13 -7.21 21.60
CA PRO A 11 6.76 -5.87 22.05
C PRO A 11 6.05 -5.07 20.93
N ASP A 12 4.99 -4.33 21.26
CA ASP A 12 4.23 -3.51 20.31
C ASP A 12 5.12 -2.52 19.55
N ARG A 13 6.17 -2.00 20.19
CA ARG A 13 7.19 -1.16 19.53
C ARG A 13 7.89 -1.89 18.39
N TYR A 14 8.26 -3.16 18.59
CA TYR A 14 8.90 -3.96 17.56
C TYR A 14 7.92 -4.30 16.43
N ILE A 15 6.67 -4.65 16.76
CA ILE A 15 5.62 -4.91 15.76
C ILE A 15 5.43 -3.68 14.89
N ARG A 16 5.23 -2.50 15.50
CA ARG A 16 5.11 -1.22 14.80
C ARG A 16 6.31 -0.94 13.91
N TYR A 17 7.54 -1.08 14.42
CA TYR A 17 8.74 -0.94 13.61
C TYR A 17 8.75 -1.88 12.39
N ALA A 18 8.40 -3.15 12.58
CA ALA A 18 8.38 -4.13 11.51
C ALA A 18 7.33 -3.80 10.43
N VAL A 19 6.12 -3.40 10.82
CA VAL A 19 5.06 -2.99 9.89
C VAL A 19 5.45 -1.71 9.16
N THR A 20 5.98 -0.69 9.85
CA THR A 20 6.46 0.55 9.21
C THR A 20 7.60 0.26 8.22
N LYS A 21 8.55 -0.60 8.60
CA LYS A 21 9.65 -1.01 7.72
C LYS A 21 9.14 -1.72 6.47
N ALA A 22 8.17 -2.62 6.62
CA ALA A 22 7.56 -3.30 5.50
C ALA A 22 6.84 -2.29 4.59
N PHE A 23 5.98 -1.44 5.16
CA PHE A 23 5.20 -0.47 4.39
C PHE A 23 6.07 0.51 3.59
N CYS A 24 7.11 1.09 4.20
CA CYS A 24 7.99 2.03 3.50
C CYS A 24 8.98 1.33 2.53
N GLY A 25 9.29 0.06 2.78
CA GLY A 25 10.31 -0.70 2.04
C GLY A 25 9.76 -1.52 0.87
N VAL A 26 8.46 -1.83 0.86
CA VAL A 26 7.83 -2.59 -0.22
C VAL A 26 7.87 -1.78 -1.52
N ARG A 27 8.21 -2.48 -2.61
CA ARG A 27 8.15 -2.00 -3.98
C ARG A 27 7.45 -3.07 -4.81
N MET A 28 6.53 -2.63 -5.64
CA MET A 28 5.87 -3.51 -6.60
C MET A 28 6.87 -3.93 -7.68
N ILE A 29 6.79 -5.19 -8.09
CA ILE A 29 7.61 -5.73 -9.18
C ILE A 29 6.84 -5.53 -10.49
N GLU A 30 7.55 -5.13 -11.55
CA GLU A 30 7.01 -4.97 -12.89
C GLU A 30 6.22 -6.20 -13.36
N GLY A 31 5.03 -5.98 -13.92
CA GLY A 31 4.19 -7.05 -14.47
C GLY A 31 3.50 -7.97 -13.45
N LEU A 32 3.67 -7.75 -12.14
CA LEU A 32 2.81 -8.37 -11.13
C LEU A 32 1.49 -7.62 -10.97
N SER A 33 0.54 -8.23 -10.25
CA SER A 33 -0.79 -7.64 -10.10
C SER A 33 -0.80 -6.40 -9.20
N VAL A 34 -1.26 -5.29 -9.75
CA VAL A 34 -1.52 -4.02 -9.05
C VAL A 34 -2.60 -4.23 -7.98
N ARG A 35 -3.61 -5.05 -8.26
CA ARG A 35 -4.65 -5.40 -7.29
C ARG A 35 -4.06 -6.07 -6.05
N GLU A 36 -3.24 -7.10 -6.23
CA GLU A 36 -2.65 -7.84 -5.10
C GLU A 36 -1.72 -6.95 -4.27
N HIS A 37 -0.92 -6.12 -4.95
CA HIS A 37 -0.08 -5.12 -4.30
C HIS A 37 -0.90 -4.09 -3.51
N GLY A 38 -1.97 -3.55 -4.09
CA GLY A 38 -2.86 -2.59 -3.44
C GLY A 38 -3.53 -3.16 -2.18
N VAL A 39 -4.03 -4.39 -2.24
CA VAL A 39 -4.60 -5.09 -1.08
C VAL A 39 -3.54 -5.31 0.01
N MET A 40 -2.32 -5.69 -0.36
CA MET A 40 -1.21 -5.82 0.59
C MET A 40 -0.93 -4.49 1.29
N MET A 41 -0.80 -3.40 0.54
CA MET A 41 -0.53 -2.07 1.09
C MET A 41 -1.66 -1.61 2.01
N LEU A 42 -2.93 -1.83 1.64
CA LEU A 42 -4.08 -1.53 2.49
C LEU A 42 -4.00 -2.26 3.84
N SER A 43 -3.67 -3.55 3.82
CA SER A 43 -3.53 -4.35 5.04
C SER A 43 -2.40 -3.86 5.96
N LEU A 44 -1.33 -3.29 5.39
CA LEU A 44 -0.25 -2.67 6.16
C LEU A 44 -0.71 -1.35 6.78
N VAL A 45 -1.47 -0.54 6.06
CA VAL A 45 -2.04 0.71 6.58
C VAL A 45 -3.01 0.43 7.73
N GLU A 46 -3.91 -0.54 7.59
CA GLU A 46 -4.83 -0.94 8.67
C GLU A 46 -4.06 -1.35 9.93
N LYS A 47 -3.01 -2.17 9.79
CA LYS A 47 -2.13 -2.53 10.91
C LYS A 47 -1.42 -1.33 11.54
N LEU A 48 -1.00 -0.35 10.75
CA LEU A 48 -0.37 0.87 11.27
C LEU A 48 -1.37 1.75 12.04
N LYS A 49 -2.63 1.83 11.57
CA LYS A 49 -3.72 2.50 12.26
C LYS A 49 -4.03 1.81 13.60
N ASP A 50 -4.14 0.48 13.61
CA ASP A 50 -4.39 -0.30 14.83
C ASP A 50 -3.28 -0.13 15.88
N LEU A 51 -2.02 -0.01 15.44
CA LEU A 51 -0.86 0.19 16.29
C LEU A 51 -0.64 1.65 16.72
N GLN A 52 -1.55 2.57 16.34
CA GLN A 52 -1.45 4.01 16.61
C GLN A 52 -0.05 4.54 16.26
N ALA A 53 0.41 4.22 15.04
CA ALA A 53 1.78 4.47 14.63
C ALA A 53 2.12 5.97 14.40
N GLY A 54 1.16 6.88 14.60
CA GLY A 54 1.36 8.33 14.44
C GLY A 54 1.35 8.81 12.98
N LEU A 55 1.09 7.92 12.02
CA LEU A 55 0.80 8.26 10.63
C LEU A 55 -0.72 8.47 10.50
N GLU A 56 -1.24 9.56 11.06
CA GLU A 56 -2.71 9.77 11.11
C GLU A 56 -3.24 10.41 9.82
N GLU A 57 -2.37 11.05 9.03
CA GLU A 57 -2.76 11.68 7.78
C GLU A 57 -2.91 10.65 6.66
N GLU A 58 -4.14 10.47 6.17
CA GLU A 58 -4.43 9.52 5.10
C GLU A 58 -3.64 9.82 3.81
N GLY A 59 -3.34 11.10 3.55
CA GLY A 59 -2.51 11.54 2.43
C GLY A 59 -1.10 10.92 2.44
N MET A 60 -0.48 10.75 3.61
CA MET A 60 0.84 10.14 3.69
C MET A 60 0.83 8.67 3.24
N TYR A 61 -0.24 7.94 3.54
CA TYR A 61 -0.38 6.55 3.08
C TYR A 61 -0.58 6.49 1.57
N VAL A 62 -1.35 7.42 1.01
CA VAL A 62 -1.54 7.56 -0.43
C VAL A 62 -0.19 7.81 -1.12
N ASP A 63 0.59 8.76 -0.63
CA ASP A 63 1.91 9.10 -1.21
C ASP A 63 2.86 7.90 -1.18
N LEU A 64 2.88 7.16 -0.07
CA LEU A 64 3.73 5.96 0.08
C LEU A 64 3.27 4.80 -0.81
N ILE A 65 1.97 4.64 -1.04
CA ILE A 65 1.45 3.69 -2.01
C ILE A 65 1.89 4.09 -3.42
N LEU A 66 1.70 5.35 -3.82
CA LEU A 66 2.12 5.84 -5.13
C LEU A 66 3.62 5.63 -5.36
N GLN A 67 4.46 5.91 -4.35
CA GLN A 67 5.91 5.71 -4.41
C GLN A 67 6.32 4.23 -4.53
N SER A 68 5.47 3.30 -4.11
CA SER A 68 5.75 1.86 -4.16
C SER A 68 5.51 1.24 -5.54
N LEU A 69 4.82 1.95 -6.45
CA LEU A 69 4.43 1.45 -7.75
C LEU A 69 5.64 1.40 -8.73
N PRO A 70 5.58 0.54 -9.75
CA PRO A 70 6.63 0.42 -10.74
C PRO A 70 6.52 1.48 -11.84
N PRO A 71 7.59 1.76 -12.60
CA PRO A 71 7.62 2.78 -13.65
C PRO A 71 6.54 2.65 -14.74
N SER A 72 6.06 1.44 -15.07
CA SER A 72 4.95 1.28 -16.02
C SER A 72 3.66 2.00 -15.60
N ILE A 73 3.54 2.36 -14.32
CA ILE A 73 2.37 3.05 -13.75
C ILE A 73 2.60 4.57 -13.63
N ASP A 74 3.77 5.09 -14.02
CA ASP A 74 4.11 6.52 -13.86
C ASP A 74 3.09 7.47 -14.51
N GLN A 75 2.53 7.10 -15.66
CA GLN A 75 1.52 7.92 -16.34
C GLN A 75 0.26 8.09 -15.50
N PHE A 76 -0.14 7.07 -14.72
CA PHE A 76 -1.23 7.19 -13.75
C PHE A 76 -0.85 8.14 -12.62
N ILE A 77 0.36 8.02 -12.06
CA ILE A 77 0.85 8.84 -10.94
C ILE A 77 0.85 10.32 -11.34
N ILE A 78 1.39 10.64 -12.53
CA ILE A 78 1.39 11.99 -13.10
C ILE A 78 -0.03 12.52 -13.21
N ASN A 79 -0.94 11.74 -13.79
CA ASN A 79 -2.34 12.13 -13.96
C ASN A 79 -3.06 12.33 -12.61
N TYR A 80 -2.79 11.47 -11.63
CA TYR A 80 -3.35 11.57 -10.29
C TYR A 80 -2.94 12.88 -9.60
N ASN A 81 -1.64 13.19 -9.65
CA ASN A 81 -1.06 14.39 -9.02
C ASN A 81 -1.46 15.68 -9.73
N ILE A 82 -1.38 15.73 -11.07
CA ILE A 82 -1.70 16.95 -11.84
C ILE A 82 -3.16 17.35 -11.69
N ASN A 83 -4.07 16.38 -11.65
CA ASN A 83 -5.50 16.65 -11.49
C ASN A 83 -5.89 16.93 -10.03
N GLY A 84 -4.95 16.91 -9.09
CA GLY A 84 -5.20 17.17 -7.67
C GLY A 84 -6.22 16.21 -7.06
N LEU A 85 -6.22 14.94 -7.50
CA LEU A 85 -7.21 13.97 -7.05
C LEU A 85 -6.97 13.65 -5.57
N LYS A 86 -7.90 14.08 -4.73
CA LYS A 86 -7.94 13.71 -3.31
C LYS A 86 -8.83 12.49 -3.16
N LYS A 87 -8.22 11.31 -3.16
CA LYS A 87 -8.91 10.02 -3.02
C LYS A 87 -8.53 9.35 -1.70
N ASN A 88 -9.50 8.67 -1.10
CA ASN A 88 -9.20 7.78 0.01
C ASN A 88 -8.48 6.52 -0.51
N LEU A 89 -7.95 5.70 0.39
CA LEU A 89 -7.16 4.53 0.03
C LEU A 89 -7.90 3.52 -0.85
N HIS A 90 -9.18 3.28 -0.58
CA HIS A 90 -9.98 2.34 -1.36
C HIS A 90 -10.25 2.86 -2.77
N GLU A 91 -10.53 4.16 -2.90
CA GLU A 91 -10.72 4.82 -4.19
C GLU A 91 -9.43 4.77 -5.02
N LEU A 92 -8.27 5.06 -4.42
CA LEU A 92 -6.96 4.97 -5.07
C LEU A 92 -6.71 3.56 -5.62
N ILE A 93 -6.91 2.53 -4.79
CA ILE A 93 -6.69 1.13 -5.20
C ILE A 93 -7.63 0.75 -6.34
N ASN A 94 -8.90 1.14 -6.28
CA ASN A 94 -9.86 0.86 -7.35
C ASN A 94 -9.45 1.53 -8.67
N MET A 95 -8.97 2.78 -8.62
CA MET A 95 -8.48 3.48 -9.80
C MET A 95 -7.24 2.81 -10.40
N LEU A 96 -6.31 2.36 -9.55
CA LEU A 96 -5.12 1.62 -9.97
C LEU A 96 -5.47 0.30 -10.67
N VAL A 97 -6.44 -0.46 -10.13
CA VAL A 97 -6.94 -1.70 -10.74
C VAL A 97 -7.62 -1.46 -12.08
N GLN A 98 -8.38 -0.38 -12.21
CA GLN A 98 -9.00 -0.01 -13.50
C GLN A 98 -7.94 0.40 -14.54
N TYR A 99 -6.89 1.09 -14.09
CA TYR A 99 -5.78 1.49 -14.95
C TYR A 99 -4.99 0.28 -15.46
N GLU A 100 -4.65 -0.67 -14.58
CA GLU A 100 -4.03 -1.95 -14.93
C GLU A 100 -4.82 -2.68 -16.02
N ALA A 101 -6.14 -2.87 -15.80
CA ALA A 101 -6.99 -3.53 -16.79
C ALA A 101 -7.05 -2.79 -18.14
N THR A 102 -6.92 -1.46 -18.13
CA THR A 102 -6.87 -0.67 -19.37
C THR A 102 -5.58 -0.92 -20.15
N ILE A 103 -4.44 -0.96 -19.45
CA ILE A 103 -3.14 -1.27 -20.06
C ILE A 103 -3.11 -2.69 -20.61
N GLU A 104 -3.56 -3.68 -19.83
CA GLU A 104 -3.61 -5.08 -20.26
C GLU A 104 -4.47 -5.26 -21.53
N ASN A 105 -5.62 -4.58 -21.59
CA ASN A 105 -6.45 -4.61 -22.78
C ASN A 105 -5.73 -3.99 -23.97
N LEU A 106 -5.06 -2.85 -23.82
CA LEU A 106 -4.29 -2.23 -24.91
C LEU A 106 -3.21 -3.17 -25.45
N HIS A 107 -2.47 -3.88 -24.59
CA HIS A 107 -1.47 -4.86 -25.02
C HIS A 107 -2.05 -6.09 -25.71
N ARG A 108 -3.33 -6.41 -25.53
CA ARG A 108 -3.99 -7.54 -26.21
C ARG A 108 -4.36 -7.24 -27.66
N TRP A 109 -4.48 -5.96 -28.02
CA TRP A 109 -4.92 -5.51 -29.35
C TRP A 109 -3.78 -5.08 -30.28
N TYR A 110 -2.52 -5.23 -29.86
CA TYR A 110 -1.31 -4.99 -30.65
C TYR A 110 -0.38 -6.21 -30.55
#